data_AF-A0A2N4UND8-F1
#
_entry.id   AF-A0A2N4UND8-F1
#
_cell.length_a   1.000
_cell.length_b   1.000
_cell.length_c   1.000
_cell.angle_alpha   90.00
_cell.angle_beta   90.00
_cell.angle_gamma   90.00
#
_symmetry.space_group_name_H-M   'P 1'
#
loop_
_entity.id
_entity.type
_entity.pdbx_description
1 polymer ?
#
loop_
_entity_poly.entity_id
_entity_poly.type
_entity_poly.pdbx_seq_one_letter_code
_entity_poly.pdbx_strand_id
1 'polypeptide(L)'
;MARPKIVRKISCRPAYSCFKPNGVPMTQLPRIVLASDELEALRLVDMLGLQQLEAAQQLGVSRQTLGNIVARGRHKVAQALVMGMALELVTDNTNNTED
;
A
#
# COMPACT_ATOMS: atom_id res chain seq x y z
N MET A 1 -1.30 -25.88 -6.69
CA MET A 1 -0.03 -25.15 -6.52
C MET A 1 -0.33 -23.67 -6.38
N ALA A 2 0.20 -23.00 -5.36
CA ALA A 2 0.10 -21.55 -5.25
C ALA A 2 0.88 -20.92 -6.41
N ARG A 3 0.22 -20.09 -7.23
CA ARG A 3 0.88 -19.36 -8.32
C ARG A 3 1.99 -18.49 -7.68
N PRO A 4 3.24 -18.54 -8.18
CA PRO A 4 4.28 -17.65 -7.70
C PRO A 4 3.78 -16.20 -7.73
N LYS A 5 3.93 -15.48 -6.61
CA LYS A 5 3.55 -14.07 -6.56
C LYS A 5 4.46 -13.31 -7.53
N ILE A 6 3.84 -12.64 -8.50
CA ILE A 6 4.56 -11.74 -9.41
C ILE A 6 5.23 -10.67 -8.55
N VAL A 7 6.54 -10.49 -8.73
CA VAL A 7 7.31 -9.42 -8.07
C VAL A 7 6.75 -8.08 -8.56
N ARG A 8 6.38 -7.21 -7.62
CA ARG A 8 5.80 -5.90 -7.92
C ARG A 8 6.89 -4.84 -7.88
N LYS A 9 6.78 -3.86 -8.76
CA LYS A 9 7.71 -2.72 -8.82
C LYS A 9 7.20 -1.63 -7.88
N ILE A 10 7.84 -1.50 -6.72
CA ILE A 10 7.51 -0.47 -5.73
C ILE A 10 8.54 0.65 -5.86
N SER A 11 8.11 1.86 -6.21
CA SER A 11 9.02 3.01 -6.34
C SER A 11 8.85 4.05 -5.23
N CYS A 12 7.76 4.00 -4.47
CA CYS A 12 7.60 4.88 -3.31
C CYS A 12 8.13 4.28 -2.01
N ARG A 13 8.54 5.18 -1.12
CA ARG A 13 8.82 4.88 0.28
C ARG A 13 7.88 5.74 1.13
N PRO A 14 7.23 5.17 2.15
CA PRO A 14 6.44 5.96 3.08
C PRO A 14 7.34 6.97 3.82
N ALA A 15 6.91 8.23 3.89
CA ALA A 15 7.64 9.27 4.61
C ALA A 15 7.73 8.98 6.12
N TYR A 16 6.71 8.34 6.66
CA TYR A 16 6.63 7.87 8.04
C TYR A 16 6.11 6.44 8.05
N SER A 17 6.57 5.62 9.00
CA SER A 17 6.12 4.23 9.12
C SER A 17 4.68 4.09 9.62
N CYS A 18 4.04 5.16 10.10
CA CYS A 18 2.69 5.12 10.63
C CYS A 18 2.01 6.50 10.57
N PHE A 19 0.69 6.48 10.30
CA PHE A 19 -0.22 7.59 10.55
C PHE A 19 -1.26 7.17 11.61
N LYS A 20 -1.65 8.08 12.51
CA LYS A 20 -2.59 7.77 13.60
C LYS A 20 -3.41 8.99 14.01
N PRO A 21 -4.58 8.83 14.63
CA PRO A 21 -5.34 9.95 15.19
C PRO A 21 -4.53 10.72 16.25
N ASN A 22 -4.78 12.03 16.31
CA ASN A 22 -4.14 12.91 17.28
C ASN A 22 -4.69 12.65 18.69
N GLY A 23 -3.86 12.87 19.72
CA GLY A 23 -4.27 12.77 21.13
C GLY A 23 -4.42 11.35 21.69
N VAL A 24 -4.33 10.30 20.87
CA VAL A 24 -4.45 8.89 21.35
C VAL A 24 -3.08 8.20 21.32
N PRO A 25 -2.62 7.61 22.44
CA PRO A 25 -1.40 6.80 22.47
C PRO A 25 -1.46 5.60 21.52
N MET A 26 -0.33 5.31 20.85
CA MET A 26 -0.23 4.18 19.90
C MET A 26 -0.54 2.82 20.52
N THR A 27 -0.31 2.66 21.83
CA THR A 27 -0.59 1.44 22.60
C THR A 27 -2.08 1.15 22.75
N GLN A 28 -2.95 2.15 22.57
CA GLN A 28 -4.40 2.04 22.72
C GLN A 28 -5.12 1.94 21.37
N LEU A 29 -4.39 2.05 20.26
CA LEU A 29 -4.98 2.08 18.92
C LEU A 29 -4.96 0.70 18.28
N PRO A 30 -6.10 0.24 17.73
CA PRO A 30 -6.07 -0.87 16.80
C PRO A 30 -5.28 -0.44 15.55
N ARG A 31 -4.60 -1.40 14.94
CA ARG A 31 -3.66 -1.16 13.83
C ARG A 31 -4.17 -1.82 12.56
N ILE A 32 -3.94 -1.15 11.44
CA ILE A 32 -4.19 -1.71 10.12
C ILE A 32 -2.96 -1.47 9.25
N VAL A 33 -2.50 -2.54 8.61
CA VAL A 33 -1.29 -2.53 7.81
C VAL A 33 -1.64 -2.26 6.36
N LEU A 34 -1.13 -1.16 5.81
CA LEU A 34 -1.14 -0.89 4.38
C LEU A 34 0.13 -1.49 3.76
N ALA A 35 -0.05 -2.44 2.85
CA ALA A 35 1.07 -3.09 2.19
C ALA A 35 1.77 -2.13 1.21
N SER A 36 3.04 -2.38 0.90
CA SER A 36 3.82 -1.49 0.03
C SER A 36 3.22 -1.39 -1.38
N ASP A 37 2.61 -2.46 -1.91
CA ASP A 37 1.91 -2.45 -3.18
C ASP A 37 0.60 -1.67 -3.15
N GLU A 38 -0.11 -1.70 -2.02
CA GLU A 38 -1.32 -0.91 -1.80
C GLU A 38 -0.98 0.58 -1.74
N LEU A 39 0.08 0.95 -1.01
CA LEU A 39 0.57 2.33 -0.97
C LEU A 39 1.01 2.82 -2.35
N GLU A 40 1.78 2.02 -3.08
CA GLU A 40 2.22 2.36 -4.44
C GLU A 40 1.04 2.50 -5.40
N ALA A 41 0.05 1.61 -5.33
CA ALA A 41 -1.15 1.69 -6.16
C ALA A 41 -1.99 2.94 -5.87
N LEU A 42 -2.15 3.32 -4.59
CA LEU A 42 -2.79 4.58 -4.21
C LEU A 42 -2.00 5.78 -4.73
N ARG A 43 -0.66 5.74 -4.65
CA ARG A 43 0.19 6.81 -5.21
C ARG A 43 0.01 6.95 -6.72
N LEU A 44 0.07 5.85 -7.47
CA LEU A 44 -0.03 5.88 -8.93
C LEU A 44 -1.43 6.31 -9.40
N VAL A 45 -2.49 5.76 -8.81
CA VAL A 45 -3.86 5.98 -9.29
C VAL A 45 -4.50 7.21 -8.66
N ASP A 46 -4.45 7.33 -7.33
CA ASP A 46 -5.21 8.35 -6.61
C ASP A 46 -4.44 9.66 -6.44
N MET A 47 -3.11 9.60 -6.27
CA MET A 47 -2.29 10.81 -6.10
C MET A 47 -1.77 11.36 -7.43
N LEU A 48 -1.24 10.50 -8.32
CA LEU A 48 -0.70 10.91 -9.63
C LEU A 48 -1.75 10.92 -10.75
N GLY A 49 -2.94 10.37 -10.52
CA GLY A 49 -4.02 10.38 -11.51
C GLY A 49 -3.77 9.52 -12.75
N LEU A 50 -2.86 8.54 -12.69
CA LEU A 50 -2.56 7.71 -13.84
C LEU A 50 -3.75 6.84 -14.26
N GLN A 51 -3.86 6.61 -15.56
CA GLN A 51 -4.80 5.64 -16.11
C GLN A 51 -4.50 4.23 -15.57
N GLN A 52 -5.52 3.42 -15.31
CA GLN A 52 -5.33 2.09 -14.69
C GLN A 52 -4.38 1.17 -15.49
N LEU A 53 -4.39 1.27 -16.82
CA LEU A 53 -3.50 0.43 -17.63
C LEU A 53 -2.03 0.82 -17.42
N GLU A 54 -1.74 2.12 -17.40
CA GLU A 54 -0.41 2.67 -17.18
C GLU A 54 0.09 2.37 -15.76
N ALA A 55 -0.73 2.61 -14.74
CA ALA A 55 -0.41 2.28 -13.35
C ALA A 55 -0.14 0.78 -13.17
N ALA A 56 -0.87 -0.10 -13.87
CA ALA A 56 -0.68 -1.54 -13.78
C ALA A 56 0.67 -1.97 -14.40
N GLN A 57 1.04 -1.34 -15.52
CA GLN A 57 2.35 -1.54 -16.14
C GLN A 57 3.49 -1.07 -15.23
N GLN A 58 3.35 0.10 -14.60
CA GLN A 58 4.36 0.62 -13.68
C GLN A 58 4.53 -0.30 -12.46
N LEU A 59 3.44 -0.80 -11.88
CA LEU A 59 3.47 -1.72 -10.74
C LEU A 59 3.90 -3.16 -11.12
N GLY A 60 3.88 -3.51 -12.41
CA GLY A 60 4.25 -4.83 -12.92
C GLY A 60 3.16 -5.89 -12.76
N VAL A 61 1.88 -5.51 -12.82
CA VAL A 61 0.73 -6.41 -12.62
C VAL A 61 -0.32 -6.28 -13.73
N SER A 62 -1.30 -7.19 -13.77
CA SER A 62 -2.44 -7.03 -14.68
C SER A 62 -3.35 -5.88 -14.22
N ARG A 63 -4.10 -5.27 -15.15
CA ARG A 63 -5.09 -4.22 -14.85
C ARG A 63 -6.09 -4.65 -13.77
N GLN A 64 -6.59 -5.88 -13.84
CA GLN A 64 -7.51 -6.44 -12.82
C GLN A 64 -6.82 -6.55 -11.45
N THR A 65 -5.56 -6.99 -11.43
CA THR A 65 -4.78 -7.08 -10.17
C THR A 65 -4.57 -5.70 -9.56
N LEU A 66 -4.22 -4.69 -10.36
CA LEU A 66 -4.13 -3.31 -9.90
C LEU A 66 -5.47 -2.86 -9.30
N GLY A 67 -6.58 -3.07 -10.01
CA GLY A 67 -7.91 -2.69 -9.50
C GLY A 67 -8.20 -3.30 -8.13
N ASN A 68 -7.85 -4.57 -7.94
CA ASN A 68 -8.00 -5.24 -6.65
C ASN A 68 -7.06 -4.66 -5.57
N ILE A 69 -5.81 -4.30 -5.91
CA ILE A 69 -4.85 -3.67 -4.99
C ILE A 69 -5.36 -2.29 -4.54
N VAL A 70 -5.78 -1.46 -5.49
CA VAL A 70 -6.34 -0.12 -5.21
C VAL A 70 -7.57 -0.23 -4.31
N ALA A 71 -8.50 -1.14 -4.62
CA ALA A 71 -9.71 -1.33 -3.83
C ALA A 71 -9.39 -1.71 -2.37
N ARG A 72 -8.44 -2.63 -2.15
CA ARG A 72 -7.99 -2.99 -0.79
C ARG A 72 -7.31 -1.82 -0.09
N GLY A 73 -6.41 -1.11 -0.77
CA GLY A 73 -5.73 0.05 -0.22
C GLY A 73 -6.71 1.14 0.23
N ARG A 74 -7.65 1.51 -0.65
CA ARG A 74 -8.71 2.49 -0.33
C ARG A 74 -9.57 2.04 0.84
N HIS A 75 -9.94 0.76 0.89
CA HIS A 75 -10.73 0.22 2.00
C HIS A 75 -9.99 0.34 3.33
N LYS A 76 -8.70 -0.01 3.39
CA LYS A 76 -7.89 0.10 4.61
C LYS A 76 -7.71 1.54 5.07
N VAL A 77 -7.45 2.46 4.13
CA VAL A 77 -7.36 3.89 4.43
C VAL A 77 -8.69 4.41 4.97
N ALA A 78 -9.80 4.12 4.29
CA ALA A 78 -11.12 4.52 4.74
C ALA A 78 -11.46 3.93 6.12
N GLN A 79 -11.15 2.66 6.36
CA GLN A 79 -11.36 2.00 7.65
C GLN A 79 -10.54 2.68 8.76
N ALA A 80 -9.27 2.98 8.50
CA ALA A 80 -8.43 3.68 9.47
C ALA A 80 -8.99 5.05 9.84
N LEU A 81 -9.46 5.81 8.84
CA LEU A 81 -10.03 7.14 9.06
C LEU A 81 -11.38 7.09 9.79
N VAL A 82 -12.28 6.18 9.41
CA VAL A 82 -13.64 6.08 9.97
C VAL A 82 -13.63 5.47 11.38
N MET A 83 -12.79 4.46 11.63
CA MET A 83 -12.71 3.77 12.92
C MET A 83 -11.64 4.34 13.86
N GLY A 84 -10.88 5.37 13.43
CA GLY A 84 -9.83 5.98 14.23
C GLY A 84 -8.66 5.04 14.52
N MET A 85 -8.22 4.24 13.54
CA MET A 85 -7.14 3.27 13.69
C MET A 85 -5.77 3.90 13.36
N ALA A 86 -4.71 3.26 13.83
CA ALA A 86 -3.36 3.54 13.33
C ALA A 86 -3.14 2.82 11.98
N LEU A 87 -2.75 3.57 10.96
CA LEU A 87 -2.39 3.06 9.64
C LEU A 87 -0.86 2.86 9.59
N GLU A 88 -0.43 1.60 9.66
CA GLU A 88 0.99 1.23 9.58
C GLU A 88 1.39 1.01 8.12
N LEU A 89 2.54 1.57 7.72
CA LEU A 89 3.05 1.53 6.35
C LEU A 89 4.29 0.63 6.31
N VAL A 90 4.20 -0.47 5.57
CA VAL A 90 5.31 -1.43 5.44
C VAL A 90 6.33 -0.93 4.42
N THR A 91 7.60 -1.02 4.77
CA THR A 91 8.70 -1.01 3.81
C THR A 91 9.19 -2.43 3.62
N ASP A 92 8.90 -3.04 2.46
CA ASP A 92 9.54 -4.30 2.10
C ASP A 92 11.04 -4.04 1.88
N ASN A 93 11.87 -4.32 2.90
CA ASN A 93 13.32 -4.36 2.74
C ASN A 93 13.68 -5.61 1.93
N THR A 94 13.56 -5.54 0.60
CA THR A 94 14.20 -6.52 -0.27
C THR A 94 15.70 -6.23 -0.30
N ASN A 95 16.42 -6.68 0.73
CA ASN A 95 17.86 -6.90 0.66
C ASN A 95 18.09 -8.05 -0.34
N ASN A 96 18.19 -7.73 -1.63
CA ASN A 96 18.83 -8.63 -2.58
C ASN A 96 20.31 -8.27 -2.57
N THR A 97 21.05 -8.85 -1.64
CA THR A 97 22.51 -8.88 -1.70
C THR A 97 22.87 -9.84 -2.84
N GLU A 98 23.06 -9.29 -4.03
CA GLU A 98 23.79 -9.94 -5.11
C GLU A 98 25.24 -9.45 -5.02
N ASP A 99 26.10 -10.30 -4.44
CA ASP A 99 27.52 -10.44 -4.75
C ASP A 99 27.81 -11.95 -4.92
#